data_AF-K0SW94-F1
#
_entry.id   AF-K0SW94-F1
#
_cell.length_a   1.000
_cell.length_b   1.000
_cell.length_c   1.000
_cell.angle_alpha   90.00
_cell.angle_beta   90.00
_cell.angle_gamma   90.00
#
_symmetry.space_group_name_H-M   'P 1'
#
loop_
_entity.id
_entity.type
_entity.pdbx_description
1 polymer ?
#
loop_
_entity_poly.entity_id
_entity_poly.type
_entity_poly.pdbx_seq_one_letter_code
_entity_poly.pdbx_strand_id
1 'polypeptide(L)'
;MSSRSRKANPSPSTSKTNVHLGGNETPRGSSGGAKSRRKTAKVPIMELTSRRKAIRAVEALHSILKVATSIEALFIPALAIAGSIFATGKLHASLLRIGIGYIFILRPLLTTLRVMTNFKSAKMDTKIIAFAFSASILCNQFPAWLSALVASCSVFAFGLASRQLAHQSKRKKADEIFEPASPAEPTKDAPSTAGGATTIAKKWSSLTLRERAGFGTIAVVGSLLLENFLIWVVSATYEPGISGSPEPLQDNGRTLIEMLVSEVFDVSQPWMAKRRLQTLRDALNVQWAIVSGLGASFICLELQLGKHNSHRTLAGLALHALMTLASARLIRTVSFGLTVLPSQVPNCYARHFPPPPDNWRDWLMVGFLPNSRGGCNDLILSGHATVTSSIGCAFTSVASDTSFSIAVWTLIALDYSIETYQGLHYSVDMWLGCIVTCLLWHLTKGLEVPGDAERIRSAKNRGSDAIQTHDHETQLNTGVLVRYALPPAIGFVILAAVPEAIRNYFLVGYTAAAGVILFTSGFTNYVQHILLCLLYVTLGTYL
;
A
#
# COMPACT_ATOMS: atom_id res chain seq x y z
N MET A 1 18.40 -51.03 -15.01
CA MET A 1 17.02 -51.53 -15.27
C MET A 1 16.02 -50.44 -14.95
N SER A 2 14.92 -50.42 -15.71
CA SER A 2 13.79 -49.47 -15.68
C SER A 2 13.96 -48.18 -16.48
N SER A 3 13.74 -48.35 -17.78
CA SER A 3 13.30 -47.35 -18.76
C SER A 3 11.81 -47.04 -18.58
N ARG A 4 11.41 -45.80 -18.90
CA ARG A 4 10.08 -45.36 -19.43
C ARG A 4 10.01 -43.84 -19.29
N SER A 5 9.37 -43.05 -20.14
CA SER A 5 8.83 -43.16 -21.49
C SER A 5 8.35 -41.73 -21.77
N ARG A 6 8.92 -41.04 -22.77
CA ARG A 6 8.46 -39.71 -23.18
C ARG A 6 7.18 -39.87 -24.00
N LYS A 7 6.05 -39.36 -23.49
CA LYS A 7 4.84 -39.16 -24.29
C LYS A 7 4.90 -37.81 -25.00
N ALA A 8 4.67 -37.87 -26.31
CA ALA A 8 4.57 -36.74 -27.22
C ALA A 8 3.22 -36.02 -27.04
N ASN A 9 3.24 -34.69 -27.14
CA ASN A 9 2.04 -33.85 -27.27
C ASN A 9 1.67 -33.71 -28.75
N PRO A 10 0.37 -33.78 -29.11
CA PRO A 10 -0.07 -33.49 -30.46
C PRO A 10 -0.33 -31.98 -30.68
N SER A 11 0.01 -31.54 -31.88
CA SER A 11 -0.19 -30.21 -32.46
C SER A 11 -1.68 -29.85 -32.60
N PRO A 12 -2.08 -28.57 -32.48
CA PRO A 12 -3.44 -28.16 -32.81
C PRO A 12 -3.58 -27.89 -34.31
N SER A 13 -4.47 -28.64 -34.96
CA SER A 13 -4.91 -28.43 -36.34
C SER A 13 -5.85 -27.22 -36.43
N THR A 14 -5.53 -26.30 -37.33
CA THR A 14 -6.39 -25.18 -37.73
C THR A 14 -7.45 -25.65 -38.73
N SER A 15 -8.70 -25.80 -38.31
CA SER A 15 -9.84 -25.91 -39.24
C SER A 15 -10.43 -24.53 -39.51
N LYS A 16 -10.22 -24.01 -40.72
CA LYS A 16 -10.97 -22.87 -41.27
C LYS A 16 -12.30 -23.39 -41.78
N THR A 17 -13.40 -23.01 -41.15
CA THR A 17 -14.75 -23.14 -41.71
C THR A 17 -15.15 -21.83 -42.36
N ASN A 18 -15.15 -21.82 -43.69
CA ASN A 18 -15.83 -20.83 -44.52
C ASN A 18 -17.33 -21.11 -44.45
N VAL A 19 -18.11 -20.16 -43.92
CA VAL A 19 -19.57 -20.17 -44.09
C VAL A 19 -19.90 -19.13 -45.15
N HIS A 20 -20.29 -19.64 -46.31
CA HIS A 20 -20.86 -18.92 -47.42
C HIS A 20 -22.39 -19.03 -47.28
N LEU A 21 -23.09 -17.90 -47.10
CA LEU A 21 -24.54 -17.83 -47.24
C LEU A 21 -24.86 -16.70 -48.20
N GLY A 22 -25.39 -17.09 -49.35
CA GLY A 22 -25.90 -16.21 -50.39
C GLY A 22 -27.37 -15.87 -50.19
N GLY A 23 -27.74 -14.71 -50.74
CA GLY A 23 -28.96 -14.43 -51.51
C GLY A 23 -30.33 -14.66 -50.86
N ASN A 24 -31.07 -13.58 -50.64
CA ASN A 24 -32.25 -13.32 -51.48
C ASN A 24 -32.76 -11.88 -51.38
N GLU A 25 -33.08 -11.35 -52.56
CA GLU A 25 -33.78 -10.10 -52.82
C GLU A 25 -35.28 -10.24 -52.51
N THR A 26 -35.95 -9.14 -52.12
CA THR A 26 -37.15 -8.54 -52.75
C THR A 26 -37.90 -7.58 -51.80
N PRO A 27 -38.76 -6.66 -52.31
CA PRO A 27 -38.77 -5.26 -51.86
C PRO A 27 -40.09 -4.79 -51.22
N ARG A 28 -40.07 -3.47 -50.89
CA ARG A 28 -41.21 -2.55 -50.66
C ARG A 28 -41.91 -2.62 -49.31
N GLY A 29 -41.77 -1.51 -48.58
CA GLY A 29 -42.64 -1.09 -47.49
C GLY A 29 -42.41 0.38 -47.18
N SER A 30 -43.08 1.26 -47.93
CA SER A 30 -43.14 2.71 -47.68
C SER A 30 -43.99 3.00 -46.44
N SER A 31 -43.52 3.86 -45.53
CA SER A 31 -44.33 4.94 -44.91
C SER A 31 -43.55 5.65 -43.79
N GLY A 32 -43.85 6.95 -43.63
CA GLY A 32 -43.71 7.63 -42.33
C GLY A 32 -42.43 8.41 -42.07
N GLY A 33 -42.15 9.44 -42.87
CA GLY A 33 -41.09 10.39 -42.58
C GLY A 33 -41.38 11.28 -41.37
N ALA A 34 -40.55 11.15 -40.33
CA ALA A 34 -40.30 12.20 -39.35
C ALA A 34 -38.82 12.60 -39.44
N LYS A 35 -38.52 13.66 -40.23
CA LYS A 35 -37.17 14.22 -40.40
C LYS A 35 -36.71 14.88 -39.09
N SER A 36 -36.18 14.07 -38.16
CA SER A 36 -35.37 14.58 -37.04
C SER A 36 -34.03 15.05 -37.58
N ARG A 37 -33.90 16.37 -37.74
CA ARG A 37 -32.73 17.08 -38.24
C ARG A 37 -31.61 16.99 -37.18
N ARG A 38 -30.92 15.84 -37.13
CA ARG A 38 -29.78 15.58 -36.26
C ARG A 38 -28.61 16.46 -36.71
N LYS A 39 -28.49 17.65 -36.10
CA LYS A 39 -27.32 18.53 -36.26
C LYS A 39 -26.10 17.74 -35.81
N THR A 40 -25.32 17.25 -36.76
CA THR A 40 -23.98 16.68 -36.52
C THR A 40 -23.11 17.83 -36.04
N ALA A 41 -22.91 17.91 -34.72
CA ALA A 41 -21.94 18.82 -34.14
C ALA A 41 -20.57 18.49 -34.76
N LYS A 42 -20.06 19.40 -35.60
CA LYS A 42 -18.69 19.34 -36.11
C LYS A 42 -17.77 19.45 -34.90
N VAL A 43 -17.27 18.32 -34.40
CA VAL A 43 -16.16 18.32 -33.44
C VAL A 43 -15.01 19.08 -34.10
N PRO A 44 -14.47 20.13 -33.46
CA PRO A 44 -13.49 21.00 -34.09
C PRO A 44 -12.24 20.21 -34.48
N ILE A 45 -11.88 20.25 -35.76
CA ILE A 45 -10.72 19.54 -36.36
C ILE A 45 -9.41 19.85 -35.60
N MET A 46 -9.34 21.01 -34.94
CA MET A 46 -8.20 21.46 -34.14
C MET A 46 -7.96 20.61 -32.88
N GLU A 47 -9.00 20.00 -32.32
CA GLU A 47 -8.88 19.15 -31.13
C GLU A 47 -8.28 17.77 -31.49
N LEU A 48 -8.61 17.26 -32.68
CA LEU A 48 -8.10 15.99 -33.19
C LEU A 48 -6.59 16.03 -33.48
N THR A 49 -6.05 17.15 -33.96
CA THR A 49 -4.62 17.28 -34.25
C THR A 49 -3.79 17.37 -32.97
N SER A 50 -4.26 18.13 -31.97
CA SER A 50 -3.63 18.20 -30.65
C SER A 50 -3.58 16.82 -29.97
N ARG A 51 -4.72 16.10 -29.97
CA ARG A 51 -4.81 14.74 -29.41
C ARG A 51 -3.87 13.76 -30.11
N ARG A 52 -3.76 13.82 -31.45
CA ARG A 52 -2.82 12.98 -32.21
C ARG A 52 -1.35 13.29 -31.88
N LYS A 53 -0.99 14.56 -31.72
CA LYS A 53 0.37 14.96 -31.30
C LYS A 53 0.69 14.44 -29.90
N ALA A 54 -0.24 14.57 -28.95
CA ALA A 54 -0.09 14.04 -27.60
C ALA A 54 0.09 12.51 -27.60
N ILE A 55 -0.72 11.78 -28.36
CA ILE A 55 -0.60 10.31 -28.48
C ILE A 55 0.79 9.93 -29.03
N ARG A 56 1.25 10.56 -30.11
CA ARG A 56 2.58 10.29 -30.69
C ARG A 56 3.71 10.59 -29.72
N ALA A 57 3.61 11.68 -28.96
CA ALA A 57 4.60 12.04 -27.95
C ALA A 57 4.68 10.98 -26.84
N VAL A 58 3.54 10.46 -26.37
CA VAL A 58 3.53 9.41 -25.35
C VAL A 58 4.01 8.07 -25.91
N GLU A 59 3.71 7.73 -27.17
CA GLU A 59 4.26 6.53 -27.82
C GLU A 59 5.78 6.59 -28.01
N ALA A 60 6.31 7.76 -28.39
CA ALA A 60 7.75 8.00 -28.48
C ALA A 60 8.42 7.87 -27.10
N LEU A 61 7.84 8.52 -26.08
CA LEU A 61 8.30 8.41 -24.70
C LEU A 61 8.29 6.95 -24.22
N HIS A 62 7.21 6.21 -24.48
CA HIS A 62 7.12 4.80 -24.11
C HIS A 62 8.21 3.95 -24.78
N SER A 63 8.53 4.22 -26.05
CA SER A 63 9.59 3.52 -26.79
C SER A 63 10.96 3.79 -26.19
N ILE A 64 11.26 5.05 -25.85
CA ILE A 64 12.49 5.44 -25.15
C ILE A 64 12.57 4.74 -23.79
N LEU A 65 11.48 4.76 -23.02
CA LEU A 65 11.41 4.10 -21.71
C LEU A 65 11.58 2.59 -21.80
N LYS A 66 11.04 1.94 -22.84
CA LYS A 66 11.21 0.50 -23.06
C LYS A 66 12.68 0.14 -23.26
N VAL A 67 13.41 0.92 -24.03
CA VAL A 67 14.87 0.74 -24.22
C VAL A 67 15.59 1.03 -22.91
N ALA A 68 15.29 2.15 -22.26
CA ALA A 68 15.96 2.57 -21.03
C ALA A 68 15.69 1.68 -19.80
N THR A 69 14.74 0.75 -19.88
CA THR A 69 14.38 -0.19 -18.79
C THR A 69 14.52 -1.65 -19.20
N SER A 70 15.08 -1.94 -20.38
CA SER A 70 15.33 -3.30 -20.81
C SER A 70 16.38 -3.97 -19.92
N ILE A 71 16.40 -5.31 -19.91
CA ILE A 71 17.48 -6.06 -19.24
C ILE A 71 18.82 -5.71 -19.90
N GLU A 72 18.83 -5.45 -21.21
CA GLU A 72 20.04 -5.02 -21.93
C GLU A 72 20.58 -3.69 -21.39
N ALA A 73 19.71 -2.76 -20.99
CA ALA A 73 20.11 -1.50 -20.38
C ALA A 73 20.76 -1.66 -19.00
N LEU A 74 20.68 -2.84 -18.37
CA LEU A 74 21.47 -3.14 -17.16
C LEU A 74 22.94 -3.44 -17.47
N PHE A 75 23.29 -3.82 -18.70
CA PHE A 75 24.68 -4.13 -19.00
C PHE A 75 25.58 -2.91 -18.88
N ILE A 76 25.13 -1.72 -19.33
CA ILE A 76 25.93 -0.48 -19.24
C ILE A 76 26.28 -0.11 -17.78
N PRO A 77 25.32 0.01 -16.84
CA PRO A 77 25.64 0.29 -15.44
C PRO A 77 26.36 -0.87 -14.75
N ALA A 78 26.08 -2.13 -15.11
CA ALA A 78 26.84 -3.27 -14.59
C ALA A 78 28.30 -3.24 -15.06
N LEU A 79 28.55 -2.89 -16.32
CA LEU A 79 29.88 -2.66 -16.88
C LEU A 79 30.54 -1.42 -16.28
N ALA A 80 29.78 -0.36 -15.96
CA ALA A 80 30.32 0.80 -15.25
C ALA A 80 30.79 0.41 -13.84
N ILE A 81 29.99 -0.38 -13.10
CA ILE A 81 30.37 -0.89 -11.78
C ILE A 81 31.54 -1.87 -11.88
N ALA A 82 31.51 -2.82 -12.80
CA ALA A 82 32.62 -3.76 -13.01
C ALA A 82 33.90 -3.04 -13.49
N GLY A 83 33.77 -2.08 -14.38
CA GLY A 83 34.86 -1.23 -14.86
C GLY A 83 35.43 -0.34 -13.77
N SER A 84 34.60 0.06 -12.78
CA SER A 84 35.09 0.79 -11.61
C SER A 84 36.15 -0.01 -10.85
N ILE A 85 36.04 -1.34 -10.77
CA ILE A 85 37.04 -2.20 -10.10
C ILE A 85 38.46 -2.01 -10.69
N PHE A 86 38.55 -1.72 -11.99
CA PHE A 86 39.82 -1.52 -12.70
C PHE A 86 40.19 -0.04 -12.90
N ALA A 87 39.29 0.89 -12.59
CA ALA A 87 39.51 2.33 -12.72
C ALA A 87 40.15 2.90 -11.43
N THR A 88 40.96 3.93 -11.58
CA THR A 88 41.58 4.64 -10.44
C THR A 88 41.13 6.11 -10.39
N GLY A 89 41.16 6.69 -9.18
CA GLY A 89 40.87 8.11 -8.96
C GLY A 89 39.47 8.54 -9.40
N LYS A 90 39.36 9.71 -10.04
CA LYS A 90 38.08 10.35 -10.38
C LYS A 90 37.20 9.53 -11.35
N LEU A 91 37.82 8.68 -12.18
CA LEU A 91 37.08 7.83 -13.12
C LEU A 91 36.32 6.74 -12.38
N HIS A 92 36.92 6.15 -11.34
CA HIS A 92 36.27 5.17 -10.47
C HIS A 92 34.98 5.72 -9.85
N ALA A 93 35.10 6.84 -9.12
CA ALA A 93 33.98 7.50 -8.47
C ALA A 93 32.86 7.90 -9.44
N SER A 94 33.23 8.37 -10.64
CA SER A 94 32.26 8.76 -11.69
C SER A 94 31.49 7.56 -12.23
N LEU A 95 32.18 6.46 -12.55
CA LEU A 95 31.54 5.23 -13.04
C LEU A 95 30.64 4.61 -11.98
N LEU A 96 31.08 4.60 -10.72
CA LEU A 96 30.32 4.10 -9.58
C LEU A 96 29.06 4.96 -9.34
N ARG A 97 29.19 6.29 -9.38
CA ARG A 97 28.05 7.23 -9.26
C ARG A 97 27.02 7.01 -10.36
N ILE A 98 27.46 6.85 -11.61
CA ILE A 98 26.56 6.60 -12.76
C ILE A 98 25.86 5.25 -12.58
N GLY A 99 26.61 4.20 -12.23
CA GLY A 99 26.06 2.86 -12.04
C GLY A 99 25.02 2.80 -10.93
N ILE A 100 25.37 3.28 -9.72
CA ILE A 100 24.49 3.25 -8.55
C ILE A 100 23.30 4.19 -8.72
N GLY A 101 23.53 5.42 -9.20
CA GLY A 101 22.46 6.38 -9.46
C GLY A 101 21.47 5.87 -10.50
N TYR A 102 21.95 5.17 -11.54
CA TYR A 102 21.07 4.54 -12.51
C TYR A 102 20.28 3.37 -11.91
N ILE A 103 20.94 2.44 -11.23
CA ILE A 103 20.30 1.21 -10.73
C ILE A 103 19.27 1.50 -9.63
N PHE A 104 19.62 2.35 -8.65
CA PHE A 104 18.80 2.52 -7.45
C PHE A 104 17.79 3.68 -7.53
N ILE A 105 18.01 4.64 -8.43
CA ILE A 105 17.14 5.84 -8.52
C ILE A 105 16.49 5.92 -9.89
N LEU A 106 17.28 6.10 -10.94
CA LEU A 106 16.73 6.41 -12.26
C LEU A 106 15.92 5.25 -12.85
N ARG A 107 16.44 4.02 -12.78
CA ARG A 107 15.77 2.85 -13.37
C ARG A 107 14.42 2.55 -12.69
N PRO A 108 14.28 2.55 -11.35
CA PRO A 108 12.97 2.42 -10.72
C PRO A 108 11.96 3.48 -11.16
N LEU A 109 12.39 4.75 -11.27
CA LEU A 109 11.53 5.85 -11.73
C LEU A 109 11.11 5.66 -13.19
N LEU A 110 12.06 5.34 -14.08
CA LEU A 110 11.76 5.08 -15.49
C LEU A 110 10.88 3.84 -15.69
N THR A 111 11.06 2.81 -14.87
CA THR A 111 10.24 1.59 -14.91
C THR A 111 8.81 1.90 -14.50
N THR A 112 8.63 2.72 -13.46
CA THR A 112 7.29 3.16 -13.03
C THR A 112 6.63 4.01 -14.12
N LEU A 113 7.36 4.96 -14.71
CA LEU A 113 6.84 5.79 -15.81
C LEU A 113 6.51 4.96 -17.06
N ARG A 114 7.27 3.91 -17.34
CA ARG A 114 6.97 2.96 -18.43
C ARG A 114 5.64 2.26 -18.20
N VAL A 115 5.38 1.81 -16.98
CA VAL A 115 4.13 1.13 -16.62
C VAL A 115 2.94 2.08 -16.75
N MET A 116 3.09 3.33 -16.32
CA MET A 116 2.08 4.38 -16.48
C MET A 116 1.73 4.66 -17.95
N THR A 117 2.75 4.70 -18.82
CA THR A 117 2.60 5.06 -20.25
C THR A 117 2.24 3.89 -21.17
N ASN A 118 2.25 2.64 -20.66
CA ASN A 118 1.99 1.46 -21.48
C ASN A 118 0.51 1.28 -21.83
N PHE A 119 0.01 2.00 -22.84
CA PHE A 119 -1.39 1.92 -23.25
C PHE A 119 -1.83 0.53 -23.74
N LYS A 120 -0.91 -0.28 -24.27
CA LYS A 120 -1.27 -1.54 -24.96
C LYS A 120 -1.42 -2.75 -24.04
N SER A 121 -0.74 -2.78 -22.89
CA SER A 121 -0.57 -4.06 -22.17
C SER A 121 -0.76 -3.99 -20.65
N ALA A 122 -0.53 -2.86 -20.00
CA ALA A 122 -0.73 -2.79 -18.55
C ALA A 122 -2.23 -2.69 -18.20
N LYS A 123 -2.64 -3.45 -17.19
CA LYS A 123 -3.99 -3.38 -16.63
C LYS A 123 -4.24 -1.97 -16.05
N MET A 124 -5.50 -1.54 -16.07
CA MET A 124 -5.87 -0.18 -15.68
C MET A 124 -5.55 0.11 -14.20
N ASP A 125 -5.78 -0.87 -13.33
CA ASP A 125 -5.43 -0.83 -11.91
C ASP A 125 -3.93 -0.60 -11.70
N THR A 126 -3.07 -1.38 -12.37
CA THR A 126 -1.60 -1.20 -12.32
C THR A 126 -1.20 0.23 -12.72
N LYS A 127 -1.81 0.78 -13.77
CA LYS A 127 -1.50 2.14 -14.26
C LYS A 127 -1.88 3.21 -13.25
N ILE A 128 -3.07 3.11 -12.66
CA ILE A 128 -3.55 4.07 -11.65
C ILE A 128 -2.65 4.01 -10.42
N ILE A 129 -2.26 2.81 -9.97
CA ILE A 129 -1.37 2.63 -8.82
C ILE A 129 0.02 3.22 -9.12
N ALA A 130 0.61 2.91 -10.28
CA ALA A 130 1.91 3.45 -10.69
C ALA A 130 1.89 4.98 -10.86
N PHE A 131 0.76 5.51 -11.37
CA PHE A 131 0.54 6.96 -11.47
C PHE A 131 0.49 7.60 -10.09
N ALA A 132 -0.31 7.07 -9.16
CA ALA A 132 -0.44 7.60 -7.81
C ALA A 132 0.90 7.56 -7.05
N PHE A 133 1.66 6.48 -7.19
CA PHE A 133 3.01 6.34 -6.63
C PHE A 133 3.94 7.42 -7.18
N SER A 134 4.03 7.59 -8.50
CA SER A 134 4.92 8.57 -9.13
C SER A 134 4.49 10.02 -8.86
N ALA A 135 3.19 10.29 -8.91
CA ALA A 135 2.63 11.59 -8.61
C ALA A 135 2.97 12.00 -7.18
N SER A 136 2.94 11.06 -6.21
CA SER A 136 3.35 11.36 -4.84
C SER A 136 4.82 11.76 -4.74
N ILE A 137 5.73 11.10 -5.47
CA ILE A 137 7.16 11.47 -5.49
C ILE A 137 7.33 12.91 -6.01
N LEU A 138 6.61 13.26 -7.08
CA LEU A 138 6.62 14.63 -7.62
C LEU A 138 5.98 15.63 -6.65
N CYS A 139 4.91 15.23 -5.98
CA CYS A 139 4.18 16.08 -5.04
C CYS A 139 4.93 16.27 -3.71
N ASN A 140 5.87 15.41 -3.35
CA ASN A 140 6.71 15.59 -2.17
C ASN A 140 7.62 16.83 -2.26
N GLN A 141 7.71 17.47 -3.43
CA GLN A 141 8.34 18.78 -3.60
C GLN A 141 7.46 19.94 -3.11
N PHE A 142 6.21 19.66 -2.72
CA PHE A 142 5.29 20.65 -2.16
C PHE A 142 5.32 20.65 -0.62
N PRO A 143 4.87 21.73 0.02
CA PRO A 143 4.78 21.81 1.48
C PRO A 143 3.90 20.70 2.08
N ALA A 144 4.30 20.17 3.25
CA ALA A 144 3.63 19.06 3.94
C ALA A 144 2.13 19.27 4.19
N TRP A 145 1.69 20.51 4.47
CA TRP A 145 0.28 20.84 4.66
C TRP A 145 -0.57 20.57 3.42
N LEU A 146 0.00 20.73 2.22
CA LEU A 146 -0.68 20.47 0.96
C LEU A 146 -0.87 18.96 0.78
N SER A 147 0.15 18.16 1.09
CA SER A 147 0.06 16.70 1.06
C SER A 147 -1.00 16.19 2.05
N ALA A 148 -1.03 16.74 3.26
CA ALA A 148 -2.06 16.41 4.26
C ALA A 148 -3.48 16.76 3.77
N LEU A 149 -3.64 17.92 3.14
CA LEU A 149 -4.92 18.36 2.55
C LEU A 149 -5.38 17.41 1.43
N VAL A 150 -4.48 17.07 0.50
CA VAL A 150 -4.78 16.16 -0.61
C VAL A 150 -5.16 14.76 -0.09
N ALA A 151 -4.46 14.26 0.92
CA ALA A 151 -4.80 12.98 1.56
C ALA A 151 -6.19 13.03 2.22
N SER A 152 -6.50 14.08 2.98
CA SER A 152 -7.82 14.27 3.61
C SER A 152 -8.95 14.32 2.57
N CYS A 153 -8.76 15.10 1.49
CA CYS A 153 -9.71 15.15 0.36
C CYS A 153 -9.91 13.78 -0.30
N SER A 154 -8.84 12.99 -0.43
CA SER A 154 -8.90 11.65 -1.02
C SER A 154 -9.67 10.66 -0.15
N VAL A 155 -9.43 10.67 1.18
CA VAL A 155 -10.18 9.86 2.14
C VAL A 155 -11.66 10.25 2.16
N PHE A 156 -11.96 11.55 2.12
CA PHE A 156 -13.32 12.04 2.00
C PHE A 156 -14.01 11.56 0.70
N ALA A 157 -13.35 11.73 -0.45
CA ALA A 157 -13.88 11.28 -1.73
C ALA A 157 -14.13 9.76 -1.76
N PHE A 158 -13.23 8.97 -1.16
CA PHE A 158 -13.42 7.53 -0.99
C PHE A 158 -14.65 7.22 -0.13
N GLY A 159 -14.85 7.95 0.98
CA GLY A 159 -16.04 7.82 1.82
C GLY A 159 -17.35 8.03 1.05
N LEU A 160 -17.39 9.03 0.16
CA LEU A 160 -18.55 9.28 -0.69
C LEU A 160 -18.72 8.22 -1.79
N ALA A 161 -17.63 7.81 -2.44
CA ALA A 161 -17.65 6.83 -3.53
C ALA A 161 -18.10 5.43 -3.05
N SER A 162 -17.57 4.98 -1.91
CA SER A 162 -17.95 3.68 -1.32
C SER A 162 -19.45 3.60 -0.98
N ARG A 163 -20.08 4.72 -0.62
CA ARG A 163 -21.54 4.80 -0.48
C ARG A 163 -22.27 4.60 -1.81
N GLN A 164 -21.84 5.29 -2.87
CA GLN A 164 -22.52 5.23 -4.17
C GLN A 164 -22.45 3.83 -4.81
N LEU A 165 -21.31 3.16 -4.70
CA LEU A 165 -21.14 1.80 -5.22
C LEU A 165 -22.03 0.78 -4.53
N ALA A 166 -22.24 0.92 -3.21
CA ALA A 166 -23.18 0.07 -2.48
C ALA A 166 -24.60 0.16 -3.05
N HIS A 167 -25.00 1.33 -3.56
CA HIS A 167 -26.30 1.49 -4.23
C HIS A 167 -26.31 0.89 -5.64
N GLN A 168 -25.25 1.12 -6.44
CA GLN A 168 -25.17 0.59 -7.80
C GLN A 168 -25.12 -0.94 -7.83
N SER A 169 -24.40 -1.57 -6.90
CA SER A 169 -24.34 -3.03 -6.79
C SER A 169 -25.72 -3.64 -6.48
N LYS A 170 -26.56 -2.95 -5.70
CA LYS A 170 -27.95 -3.39 -5.45
C LYS A 170 -28.79 -3.29 -6.72
N ARG A 171 -28.63 -2.22 -7.50
CA ARG A 171 -29.37 -2.01 -8.75
C ARG A 171 -29.00 -3.00 -9.85
N LYS A 172 -27.71 -3.20 -10.13
CA LYS A 172 -27.26 -4.12 -11.18
C LYS A 172 -27.72 -5.57 -10.90
N LYS A 173 -27.75 -5.97 -9.63
CA LYS A 173 -28.23 -7.28 -9.21
C LYS A 173 -29.75 -7.42 -9.42
N ALA A 174 -30.52 -6.34 -9.30
CA ALA A 174 -31.94 -6.34 -9.65
C ALA A 174 -32.16 -6.53 -11.16
N ASP A 175 -31.28 -5.96 -12.00
CA ASP A 175 -31.38 -6.10 -13.46
C ASP A 175 -30.96 -7.49 -13.97
N GLU A 176 -29.96 -8.15 -13.34
CA GLU A 176 -29.50 -9.51 -13.71
C GLU A 176 -30.51 -10.61 -13.33
N ILE A 177 -31.47 -10.35 -12.43
CA ILE A 177 -32.52 -11.32 -12.05
C ILE A 177 -33.55 -11.55 -13.19
N PHE A 178 -33.53 -10.75 -14.25
CA PHE A 178 -34.38 -10.95 -15.42
C PHE A 178 -33.87 -12.01 -16.41
N GLU A 179 -32.67 -12.58 -16.22
CA GLU A 179 -32.24 -13.78 -16.95
C GLU A 179 -32.61 -15.05 -16.16
N PRO A 180 -33.45 -15.95 -16.71
CA PRO A 180 -33.84 -17.19 -16.02
C PRO A 180 -32.61 -18.07 -15.79
N ALA A 181 -32.22 -18.23 -14.52
CA ALA A 181 -31.09 -19.05 -14.14
C ALA A 181 -31.34 -20.53 -14.46
N SER A 182 -30.43 -21.14 -15.23
CA SER A 182 -30.37 -22.59 -15.42
C SER A 182 -30.07 -23.28 -14.07
N PRO A 183 -30.76 -24.38 -13.72
CA PRO A 183 -30.60 -25.06 -12.43
C PRO A 183 -29.17 -25.60 -12.29
N ALA A 184 -28.46 -25.09 -11.28
CA ALA A 184 -27.09 -25.52 -10.98
C ALA A 184 -27.09 -26.85 -10.21
N GLU A 185 -26.30 -27.83 -10.67
CA GLU A 185 -26.09 -29.12 -10.00
C GLU A 185 -25.38 -28.95 -8.65
N PRO A 186 -25.84 -29.64 -7.59
CA PRO A 186 -25.18 -29.63 -6.29
C PRO A 186 -23.86 -30.40 -6.33
N THR A 187 -22.75 -29.70 -6.13
CA THR A 187 -21.41 -30.29 -5.97
C THR A 187 -21.31 -30.95 -4.59
N LYS A 188 -21.09 -32.27 -4.56
CA LYS A 188 -21.16 -33.15 -3.38
C LYS A 188 -19.85 -33.31 -2.59
N ASP A 189 -18.77 -32.64 -2.95
CA ASP A 189 -17.45 -32.97 -2.40
C ASP A 189 -16.92 -31.87 -1.47
N ALA A 190 -17.40 -31.86 -0.22
CA ALA A 190 -16.76 -31.12 0.87
C ALA A 190 -16.22 -32.11 1.92
N PRO A 191 -14.90 -32.27 2.06
CA PRO A 191 -14.31 -33.23 3.00
C PRO A 191 -14.56 -32.78 4.44
N SER A 192 -15.18 -33.67 5.22
CA SER A 192 -15.51 -33.51 6.62
C SER A 192 -14.31 -33.75 7.54
N THR A 193 -13.33 -32.85 7.53
CA THR A 193 -12.22 -32.86 8.50
C THR A 193 -12.47 -31.83 9.61
N ALA A 194 -13.52 -32.05 10.40
CA ALA A 194 -13.85 -31.25 11.58
C ALA A 194 -13.25 -31.88 12.85
N GLY A 195 -11.94 -31.71 13.05
CA GLY A 195 -11.26 -32.02 14.30
C GLY A 195 -10.87 -30.74 15.05
N GLY A 196 -11.65 -30.32 16.04
CA GLY A 196 -11.19 -29.45 17.14
C GLY A 196 -10.87 -27.98 16.84
N ALA A 197 -11.66 -27.27 16.04
CA ALA A 197 -11.49 -25.81 15.92
C ALA A 197 -11.80 -25.12 17.27
N THR A 198 -10.87 -24.29 17.76
CA THR A 198 -11.05 -23.54 19.01
C THR A 198 -12.26 -22.61 18.95
N THR A 199 -12.88 -22.29 20.09
CA THR A 199 -14.03 -21.35 20.19
C THR A 199 -13.75 -20.02 19.48
N ILE A 200 -12.49 -19.56 19.51
CA ILE A 200 -12.03 -18.34 18.84
C ILE A 200 -12.07 -18.50 17.32
N ALA A 201 -11.57 -19.61 16.77
CA ALA A 201 -11.59 -19.86 15.33
C ALA A 201 -13.02 -19.89 14.78
N LYS A 202 -13.96 -20.50 15.53
CA LYS A 202 -15.38 -20.52 15.18
C LYS A 202 -16.02 -19.13 15.22
N LYS A 203 -15.69 -18.32 16.23
CA LYS A 203 -16.17 -16.93 16.31
C LYS A 203 -15.58 -16.07 15.19
N TRP A 204 -14.29 -16.22 14.89
CA TRP A 204 -13.62 -15.52 13.80
C TRP A 204 -14.21 -15.88 12.42
N SER A 205 -14.47 -17.16 12.16
CA SER A 205 -15.07 -17.61 10.91
C SER A 205 -16.50 -17.09 10.70
N SER A 206 -17.22 -16.80 11.79
CA SER A 206 -18.57 -16.22 11.76
C SER A 206 -18.60 -14.73 11.36
N LEU A 207 -17.48 -14.01 11.51
CA LEU A 207 -17.38 -12.60 11.14
C LEU A 207 -17.25 -12.45 9.62
N THR A 208 -17.86 -11.38 9.10
CA THR A 208 -17.65 -10.92 7.72
C THR A 208 -16.24 -10.35 7.54
N LEU A 209 -15.76 -10.34 6.30
CA LEU A 209 -14.42 -9.81 5.98
C LEU A 209 -14.26 -8.34 6.37
N ARG A 210 -15.36 -7.57 6.26
CA ARG A 210 -15.44 -6.17 6.69
C ARG A 210 -15.28 -6.01 8.20
N GLU A 211 -16.01 -6.79 8.99
CA GLU A 211 -15.89 -6.80 10.46
C GLU A 211 -14.48 -7.20 10.90
N ARG A 212 -13.93 -8.25 10.29
CA ARG A 212 -12.54 -8.67 10.54
C ARG A 212 -11.55 -7.56 10.22
N ALA A 213 -11.70 -6.86 9.09
CA ALA A 213 -10.83 -5.72 8.75
C ALA A 213 -10.89 -4.62 9.82
N GLY A 214 -12.08 -4.36 10.39
CA GLY A 214 -12.23 -3.45 11.52
C GLY A 214 -11.47 -3.89 12.77
N PHE A 215 -11.54 -5.19 13.11
CA PHE A 215 -10.69 -5.74 14.17
C PHE A 215 -9.21 -5.61 13.85
N GLY A 216 -8.81 -5.77 12.58
CA GLY A 216 -7.45 -5.52 12.11
C GLY A 216 -7.01 -4.08 12.37
N THR A 217 -7.86 -3.08 12.13
CA THR A 217 -7.56 -1.67 12.44
C THR A 217 -7.33 -1.48 13.94
N ILE A 218 -8.21 -2.02 14.78
CA ILE A 218 -8.07 -1.95 16.24
C ILE A 218 -6.77 -2.65 16.69
N ALA A 219 -6.43 -3.79 16.10
CA ALA A 219 -5.21 -4.52 16.41
C ALA A 219 -3.95 -3.72 16.05
N VAL A 220 -3.92 -3.03 14.91
CA VAL A 220 -2.79 -2.15 14.53
C VAL A 220 -2.67 -0.97 15.49
N VAL A 221 -3.78 -0.30 15.83
CA VAL A 221 -3.73 0.83 16.77
C VAL A 221 -3.28 0.36 18.15
N GLY A 222 -3.83 -0.76 18.63
CA GLY A 222 -3.43 -1.36 19.91
C GLY A 222 -1.96 -1.75 19.94
N SER A 223 -1.43 -2.34 18.86
CA SER A 223 -0.02 -2.72 18.80
C SER A 223 0.91 -1.51 18.74
N LEU A 224 0.55 -0.44 18.02
CA LEU A 224 1.35 0.80 17.98
C LEU A 224 1.36 1.54 19.32
N LEU A 225 0.21 1.61 20.01
CA LEU A 225 0.13 2.21 21.35
C LEU A 225 0.93 1.39 22.37
N LEU A 226 0.81 0.06 22.33
CA LEU A 226 1.58 -0.84 23.18
C LEU A 226 3.08 -0.72 22.91
N GLU A 227 3.48 -0.67 21.65
CA GLU A 227 4.88 -0.45 21.25
C GLU A 227 5.40 0.87 21.78
N ASN A 228 4.68 1.99 21.57
CA ASN A 228 5.07 3.31 22.04
C ASN A 228 5.29 3.33 23.56
N PHE A 229 4.37 2.71 24.29
CA PHE A 229 4.46 2.59 25.73
C PHE A 229 5.66 1.73 26.15
N LEU A 230 5.87 0.57 25.54
CA LEU A 230 7.01 -0.29 25.86
C LEU A 230 8.35 0.35 25.49
N ILE A 231 8.43 1.10 24.40
CA ILE A 231 9.58 1.95 24.05
C ILE A 231 9.97 2.85 25.22
N TRP A 232 8.99 3.54 25.80
CA TRP A 232 9.20 4.35 26.99
C TRP A 232 9.66 3.50 28.18
N VAL A 233 8.93 2.42 28.49
CA VAL A 233 9.22 1.55 29.65
C VAL A 233 10.67 1.11 29.65
N VAL A 234 11.10 0.44 28.58
CA VAL A 234 12.44 -0.13 28.48
C VAL A 234 13.50 0.95 28.46
N SER A 235 13.26 2.07 27.75
CA SER A 235 14.21 3.18 27.70
C SER A 235 14.41 3.80 29.08
N ALA A 236 13.33 4.01 29.83
CA ALA A 236 13.36 4.59 31.17
C ALA A 236 13.98 3.66 32.22
N THR A 237 13.93 2.34 32.02
CA THR A 237 14.52 1.35 32.93
C THR A 237 15.94 0.92 32.58
N TYR A 238 16.46 1.33 31.41
CA TYR A 238 17.81 0.95 30.97
C TYR A 238 18.86 1.94 31.47
N GLU A 239 19.34 1.71 32.69
CA GLU A 239 20.31 2.57 33.38
C GLU A 239 21.58 2.91 32.56
N PRO A 240 22.21 1.96 31.81
CA PRO A 240 23.38 2.30 31.00
C PRO A 240 23.09 3.35 29.91
N GLY A 241 21.85 3.39 29.39
CA GLY A 241 21.43 4.41 28.43
C GLY A 241 21.26 5.80 29.04
N ILE A 242 21.13 5.88 30.37
CA ILE A 242 20.91 7.13 31.12
C ILE A 242 22.25 7.72 31.60
N SER A 243 23.15 6.90 32.16
CA SER A 243 24.34 7.37 32.90
C SER A 243 25.65 7.36 32.10
N GLY A 244 25.66 6.82 30.88
CA GLY A 244 26.84 6.81 30.03
C GLY A 244 26.61 5.87 28.87
N SER A 245 26.00 6.40 27.78
CA SER A 245 25.52 5.60 26.66
C SER A 245 26.59 4.59 26.21
N PRO A 246 26.34 3.28 26.34
CA PRO A 246 27.30 2.25 25.98
C PRO A 246 27.75 2.42 24.52
N GLU A 247 28.97 2.00 24.22
CA GLU A 247 29.45 2.02 22.84
C GLU A 247 28.52 1.19 21.94
N PRO A 248 28.15 1.71 20.76
CA PRO A 248 27.27 0.99 19.86
C PRO A 248 27.97 -0.27 19.35
N LEU A 249 27.17 -1.27 18.99
CA LEU A 249 27.69 -2.48 18.37
C LEU A 249 28.28 -2.15 16.99
N GLN A 250 29.23 -2.97 16.56
CA GLN A 250 29.77 -2.87 15.21
C GLN A 250 28.69 -3.22 14.18
N ASP A 251 28.42 -2.29 13.26
CA ASP A 251 27.51 -2.49 12.14
C ASP A 251 28.28 -2.57 10.82
N ASN A 252 28.55 -3.81 10.38
CA ASN A 252 29.26 -4.05 9.13
C ASN A 252 28.46 -3.57 7.90
N GLY A 253 27.13 -3.62 7.95
CA GLY A 253 26.28 -3.14 6.87
C GLY A 253 26.38 -1.62 6.72
N ARG A 254 26.33 -0.89 7.85
CA ARG A 254 26.58 0.55 7.85
C ARG A 254 27.98 0.90 7.35
N THR A 255 29.01 0.20 7.83
CA THR A 255 30.40 0.42 7.39
C THR A 255 30.54 0.25 5.88
N LEU A 256 29.93 -0.80 5.31
CA LEU A 256 29.90 -1.03 3.87
C LEU A 256 29.22 0.13 3.12
N ILE A 257 28.07 0.60 3.59
CA ILE A 257 27.34 1.71 2.96
C ILE A 257 28.13 3.02 3.09
N GLU A 258 28.77 3.28 4.23
CA GLU A 258 29.62 4.46 4.44
C GLU A 258 30.81 4.48 3.48
N MET A 259 31.48 3.35 3.26
CA MET A 259 32.53 3.22 2.25
C MET A 259 31.99 3.50 0.85
N LEU A 260 30.88 2.86 0.47
CA LEU A 260 30.27 3.03 -0.85
C LEU A 260 29.85 4.48 -1.12
N VAL A 261 29.24 5.14 -0.14
CA VAL A 261 28.79 6.53 -0.24
C VAL A 261 29.99 7.47 -0.33
N SER A 262 31.04 7.22 0.44
CA SER A 262 32.25 8.05 0.41
C SER A 262 32.87 8.06 -0.99
N GLU A 263 32.93 6.89 -1.63
CA GLU A 263 33.38 6.74 -3.02
C GLU A 263 32.43 7.41 -4.03
N VAL A 264 31.11 7.16 -3.94
CA VAL A 264 30.10 7.72 -4.87
C VAL A 264 30.04 9.25 -4.83
N PHE A 265 30.23 9.83 -3.64
CA PHE A 265 30.15 11.27 -3.44
C PHE A 265 31.50 11.98 -3.52
N ASP A 266 32.60 11.24 -3.64
CA ASP A 266 33.98 11.74 -3.62
C ASP A 266 34.22 12.62 -2.38
N VAL A 267 33.94 12.05 -1.19
CA VAL A 267 34.09 12.74 0.10
C VAL A 267 35.10 11.99 0.98
N SER A 268 35.98 12.74 1.66
CA SER A 268 37.03 12.17 2.51
C SER A 268 36.53 11.60 3.84
N GLN A 269 35.29 11.93 4.24
CA GLN A 269 34.66 11.49 5.48
C GLN A 269 33.17 11.25 5.23
N PRO A 270 32.58 10.16 5.75
CA PRO A 270 31.19 9.81 5.47
C PRO A 270 30.22 10.95 5.82
N TRP A 271 30.31 11.55 7.00
CA TRP A 271 29.35 12.57 7.46
C TRP A 271 29.13 13.74 6.48
N MET A 272 30.09 14.05 5.59
CA MET A 272 29.94 15.08 4.55
C MET A 272 28.88 14.77 3.50
N ALA A 273 28.59 13.49 3.21
CA ALA A 273 27.54 13.09 2.28
C ALA A 273 26.14 13.04 2.92
N LYS A 274 26.04 13.13 4.26
CA LYS A 274 24.77 12.99 5.01
C LYS A 274 23.69 13.95 4.53
N ARG A 275 24.03 15.23 4.35
CA ARG A 275 23.05 16.25 3.90
C ARG A 275 22.55 15.95 2.48
N ARG A 276 23.44 15.55 1.56
CA ARG A 276 23.08 15.23 0.17
C ARG A 276 22.17 14.01 0.09
N LEU A 277 22.47 12.97 0.87
CA LEU A 277 21.63 11.78 0.97
C LEU A 277 20.29 12.06 1.62
N GLN A 278 20.24 12.89 2.67
CA GLN A 278 18.97 13.32 3.25
C GLN A 278 18.13 14.09 2.22
N THR A 279 18.72 15.05 1.49
CA THR A 279 18.01 15.77 0.43
C THR A 279 17.48 14.83 -0.66
N LEU A 280 18.25 13.82 -1.04
CA LEU A 280 17.78 12.79 -1.98
C LEU A 280 16.61 11.98 -1.40
N ARG A 281 16.72 11.55 -0.14
CA ARG A 281 15.68 10.81 0.57
C ARG A 281 14.40 11.62 0.69
N ASP A 282 14.50 12.90 1.06
CA ASP A 282 13.37 13.84 1.14
C ASP A 282 12.75 14.09 -0.25
N ALA A 283 13.57 14.13 -1.30
CA ALA A 283 13.08 14.35 -2.65
C ALA A 283 12.30 13.14 -3.20
N LEU A 284 12.78 11.92 -2.94
CA LEU A 284 12.08 10.69 -3.33
C LEU A 284 10.89 10.43 -2.42
N ASN A 285 11.11 10.54 -1.12
CA ASN A 285 10.18 10.34 -0.03
C ASN A 285 9.23 9.16 -0.28
N VAL A 286 9.86 7.98 -0.31
CA VAL A 286 9.29 6.70 -0.70
C VAL A 286 8.11 6.31 0.22
N GLN A 287 8.16 6.70 1.49
CA GLN A 287 7.09 6.48 2.49
C GLN A 287 5.73 7.00 1.99
N TRP A 288 5.65 8.26 1.57
CA TRP A 288 4.38 8.82 1.08
C TRP A 288 3.99 8.22 -0.28
N ALA A 289 4.97 7.87 -1.12
CA ALA A 289 4.71 7.23 -2.40
C ALA A 289 4.03 5.85 -2.26
N ILE A 290 4.50 5.02 -1.32
CA ILE A 290 3.87 3.72 -1.05
C ILE A 290 2.47 3.87 -0.43
N VAL A 291 2.26 4.88 0.44
CA VAL A 291 0.94 5.20 1.02
C VAL A 291 -0.05 5.59 -0.08
N SER A 292 0.38 6.44 -1.02
CA SER A 292 -0.40 6.81 -2.21
C SER A 292 -0.72 5.59 -3.08
N GLY A 293 0.25 4.70 -3.31
CA GLY A 293 0.04 3.44 -4.03
C GLY A 293 -1.00 2.53 -3.37
N LEU A 294 -1.01 2.43 -2.03
CA LEU A 294 -2.02 1.69 -1.27
C LEU A 294 -3.41 2.32 -1.40
N GLY A 295 -3.52 3.65 -1.26
CA GLY A 295 -4.78 4.37 -1.44
C GLY A 295 -5.38 4.15 -2.83
N ALA A 296 -4.55 4.24 -3.88
CA ALA A 296 -4.94 3.94 -5.25
C ALA A 296 -5.41 2.48 -5.42
N SER A 297 -4.75 1.54 -4.73
CA SER A 297 -5.15 0.13 -4.75
C SER A 297 -6.55 -0.08 -4.15
N PHE A 298 -6.87 0.61 -3.06
CA PHE A 298 -8.23 0.58 -2.49
C PHE A 298 -9.26 1.13 -3.46
N ILE A 299 -8.98 2.26 -4.12
CA ILE A 299 -9.87 2.84 -5.12
C ILE A 299 -10.09 1.87 -6.29
N CYS A 300 -9.03 1.25 -6.80
CA CYS A 300 -9.11 0.27 -7.89
C CYS A 300 -9.97 -0.95 -7.51
N LEU A 301 -9.80 -1.49 -6.30
CA LEU A 301 -10.57 -2.63 -5.82
C LEU A 301 -12.05 -2.28 -5.60
N GLU A 302 -12.33 -1.11 -5.03
CA GLU A 302 -13.68 -0.64 -4.74
C GLU A 302 -14.45 -0.35 -6.04
N LEU A 303 -13.82 0.33 -7.00
CA LEU A 303 -14.37 0.58 -8.34
C LEU A 303 -14.30 -0.64 -9.27
N GLN A 304 -13.69 -1.75 -8.81
CA GLN A 304 -13.51 -2.99 -9.58
C GLN A 304 -12.79 -2.76 -10.92
N LEU A 305 -11.88 -1.80 -10.95
CA LEU A 305 -11.04 -1.50 -12.11
C LEU A 305 -10.05 -2.67 -12.32
N GLY A 306 -9.96 -3.20 -13.54
CA GLY A 306 -9.10 -4.36 -13.84
C GLY A 306 -9.79 -5.73 -13.72
N LYS A 307 -11.12 -5.75 -13.61
CA LYS A 307 -11.95 -6.97 -13.65
C LYS A 307 -11.64 -7.82 -14.88
N HIS A 308 -10.89 -8.89 -14.67
CA HIS A 308 -11.15 -10.12 -15.39
C HIS A 308 -11.16 -11.38 -14.52
N ASN A 309 -10.49 -11.46 -13.35
CA ASN A 309 -10.47 -12.70 -12.54
C ASN A 309 -10.07 -12.54 -11.05
N SER A 310 -10.00 -11.33 -10.47
CA SER A 310 -9.58 -11.19 -9.07
C SER A 310 -10.77 -11.32 -8.11
N HIS A 311 -10.83 -12.42 -7.36
CA HIS A 311 -11.72 -12.60 -6.20
C HIS A 311 -11.37 -11.68 -5.00
N ARG A 312 -10.40 -10.79 -5.16
CA ARG A 312 -9.86 -9.97 -4.10
C ARG A 312 -10.77 -8.77 -3.86
N THR A 313 -11.15 -8.55 -2.61
CA THR A 313 -11.97 -7.42 -2.20
C THR A 313 -11.11 -6.40 -1.45
N LEU A 314 -11.58 -5.15 -1.38
CA LEU A 314 -10.93 -4.11 -0.56
C LEU A 314 -10.80 -4.56 0.91
N ALA A 315 -11.89 -5.10 1.48
CA ALA A 315 -11.89 -5.55 2.86
C ALA A 315 -10.89 -6.70 3.10
N GLY A 316 -10.75 -7.61 2.14
CA GLY A 316 -9.78 -8.71 2.21
C GLY A 316 -8.35 -8.20 2.21
N LEU A 317 -8.00 -7.36 1.23
CA LEU A 317 -6.68 -6.73 1.18
C LEU A 317 -6.38 -5.92 2.44
N ALA A 318 -7.34 -5.11 2.91
CA ALA A 318 -7.19 -4.29 4.09
C ALA A 318 -6.95 -5.16 5.33
N LEU A 319 -7.77 -6.19 5.55
CA LEU A 319 -7.57 -7.15 6.64
C LEU A 319 -6.18 -7.78 6.58
N HIS A 320 -5.76 -8.22 5.41
CA HIS A 320 -4.47 -8.86 5.23
C HIS A 320 -3.31 -7.93 5.57
N ALA A 321 -3.33 -6.70 5.05
CA ALA A 321 -2.33 -5.68 5.35
C ALA A 321 -2.31 -5.29 6.84
N LEU A 322 -3.48 -5.08 7.43
CA LEU A 322 -3.60 -4.69 8.84
C LEU A 322 -3.12 -5.79 9.77
N MET A 323 -3.47 -7.06 9.51
CA MET A 323 -3.01 -8.18 10.33
C MET A 323 -1.53 -8.48 10.15
N THR A 324 -0.99 -8.30 8.94
CA THR A 324 0.46 -8.37 8.70
C THR A 324 1.18 -7.32 9.54
N LEU A 325 0.74 -6.07 9.45
CA LEU A 325 1.34 -4.95 10.17
C LEU A 325 1.21 -5.12 11.69
N ALA A 326 0.02 -5.46 12.19
CA ALA A 326 -0.20 -5.69 13.61
C ALA A 326 0.71 -6.80 14.14
N SER A 327 0.83 -7.91 13.41
CA SER A 327 1.71 -9.03 13.78
C SER A 327 3.17 -8.61 13.78
N ALA A 328 3.63 -7.89 12.75
CA ALA A 328 5.01 -7.40 12.65
C ALA A 328 5.35 -6.45 13.81
N ARG A 329 4.44 -5.51 14.14
CA ARG A 329 4.59 -4.61 15.28
C ARG A 329 4.58 -5.34 16.62
N LEU A 330 3.74 -6.34 16.80
CA LEU A 330 3.73 -7.16 18.02
C LEU A 330 5.03 -7.95 18.19
N ILE A 331 5.53 -8.59 17.14
CA ILE A 331 6.83 -9.30 17.19
C ILE A 331 7.95 -8.31 17.54
N ARG A 332 7.99 -7.15 16.88
CA ARG A 332 8.97 -6.09 17.20
C ARG A 332 8.87 -5.65 18.65
N THR A 333 7.66 -5.45 19.16
CA THR A 333 7.40 -5.03 20.55
C THR A 333 7.88 -6.09 21.55
N VAL A 334 7.63 -7.37 21.28
CA VAL A 334 8.12 -8.48 22.11
C VAL A 334 9.63 -8.57 22.05
N SER A 335 10.23 -8.52 20.85
CA SER A 335 11.69 -8.51 20.69
C SER A 335 12.30 -7.36 21.48
N PHE A 336 11.71 -6.17 21.43
CA PHE A 336 12.17 -5.01 22.20
C PHE A 336 12.15 -5.23 23.71
N GLY A 337 11.07 -5.81 24.23
CA GLY A 337 10.95 -6.13 25.66
C GLY A 337 11.95 -7.21 26.12
N LEU A 338 12.44 -8.04 25.18
CA LEU A 338 13.37 -9.13 25.46
C LEU A 338 14.84 -8.79 25.18
N THR A 339 15.11 -7.82 24.29
CA THR A 339 16.46 -7.47 23.84
C THR A 339 16.66 -5.96 23.87
N VAL A 340 17.66 -5.52 24.62
CA VAL A 340 18.05 -4.11 24.72
C VAL A 340 19.45 -3.97 24.13
N LEU A 341 19.55 -3.33 22.96
CA LEU A 341 20.83 -3.06 22.30
C LEU A 341 21.24 -1.60 22.51
N PRO A 342 22.55 -1.31 22.62
CA PRO A 342 23.04 0.05 22.72
C PRO A 342 22.67 0.84 21.46
N SER A 343 22.13 2.06 21.63
CA SER A 343 21.82 2.92 20.49
C SER A 343 23.08 3.40 19.78
N GLN A 344 23.00 3.50 18.45
CA GLN A 344 24.02 4.15 17.62
C GLN A 344 24.12 5.67 17.85
N VAL A 345 23.15 6.27 18.54
CA VAL A 345 23.11 7.70 18.84
C VAL A 345 23.60 7.95 20.26
N PRO A 346 24.74 8.64 20.45
CA PRO A 346 25.26 8.93 21.78
C PRO A 346 24.30 9.85 22.53
N ASN A 347 24.13 9.58 23.84
CA ASN A 347 23.18 10.27 24.70
C ASN A 347 21.75 10.30 24.13
N CYS A 348 21.33 9.23 23.44
CA CYS A 348 19.99 9.18 22.84
C CYS A 348 18.92 9.47 23.88
N TYR A 349 18.98 8.82 25.05
CA TYR A 349 17.94 8.91 26.07
C TYR A 349 17.71 10.36 26.50
N ALA A 350 18.77 11.04 26.92
CA ALA A 350 18.73 12.44 27.36
C ALA A 350 18.23 13.41 26.28
N ARG A 351 18.31 13.05 24.99
CA ARG A 351 17.80 13.86 23.87
C ARG A 351 16.32 13.62 23.56
N HIS A 352 15.80 12.44 23.88
CA HIS A 352 14.46 12.01 23.44
C HIS A 352 13.45 11.90 24.57
N PHE A 353 13.91 11.64 25.80
CA PHE A 353 13.05 11.28 26.91
C PHE A 353 13.26 12.25 28.08
N PRO A 354 12.18 12.67 28.76
CA PRO A 354 12.31 13.33 30.05
C PRO A 354 12.85 12.32 31.08
N PRO A 355 13.39 12.80 32.22
CA PRO A 355 13.75 11.91 33.32
C PRO A 355 12.53 11.08 33.75
N PRO A 356 12.73 9.80 34.12
CA PRO A 356 11.65 8.94 34.62
C PRO A 356 10.92 9.61 35.81
N PRO A 357 9.59 9.79 35.76
CA PRO A 357 8.84 10.32 36.89
C PRO A 357 8.81 9.34 38.07
N ASP A 358 8.78 9.87 39.30
CA ASP A 358 8.69 9.06 40.53
C ASP A 358 7.31 8.45 40.76
N ASN A 359 6.26 9.06 40.19
CA ASN A 359 4.88 8.61 40.39
C ASN A 359 4.36 7.81 39.18
N TRP A 360 3.51 6.81 39.45
CA TRP A 360 3.02 5.89 38.42
C TRP A 360 2.08 6.55 37.39
N ARG A 361 1.37 7.62 37.78
CA ARG A 361 0.42 8.31 36.91
C ARG A 361 1.13 9.10 35.84
N ASP A 362 2.11 9.91 36.21
CA ASP A 362 2.91 10.69 35.27
C ASP A 362 3.75 9.76 34.42
N TRP A 363 4.24 8.65 34.99
CA TRP A 363 4.93 7.63 34.22
C TRP A 363 4.06 7.05 33.09
N LEU A 364 2.78 6.75 33.39
CA LEU A 364 1.81 6.30 32.39
C LEU A 364 1.53 7.39 31.34
N MET A 365 1.35 8.65 31.77
CA MET A 365 1.09 9.77 30.86
C MET A 365 2.28 10.04 29.92
N VAL A 366 3.51 9.98 30.43
CA VAL A 366 4.72 10.08 29.62
C VAL A 366 4.82 8.93 28.62
N GLY A 367 4.47 7.71 29.03
CA GLY A 367 4.42 6.55 28.13
C GLY A 367 3.39 6.66 27.01
N PHE A 368 2.40 7.54 27.12
CA PHE A 368 1.46 7.86 26.05
C PHE A 368 1.90 9.03 25.16
N LEU A 369 2.96 9.76 25.49
CA LEU A 369 3.51 10.75 24.58
C LEU A 369 4.02 10.04 23.31
N PRO A 370 3.70 10.54 22.10
CA PRO A 370 4.17 9.95 20.86
C PRO A 370 5.67 10.07 20.74
N ASN A 371 6.33 8.92 20.67
CA ASN A 371 7.75 8.79 20.42
C ASN A 371 7.96 8.35 18.97
N SER A 372 7.67 9.25 18.04
CA SER A 372 7.84 9.05 16.58
C SER A 372 9.30 8.78 16.19
N ARG A 373 10.24 9.27 17.01
CA ARG A 373 11.69 9.12 16.80
C ARG A 373 12.26 7.78 17.28
N GLY A 374 11.41 6.86 17.72
CA GLY A 374 11.81 5.54 18.20
C GLY A 374 12.37 5.54 19.62
N GLY A 375 12.84 4.36 20.05
CA GLY A 375 13.48 4.17 21.34
C GLY A 375 14.97 4.45 21.31
N CYS A 376 15.55 4.66 22.49
CA CYS A 376 17.00 4.86 22.64
C CYS A 376 17.77 3.59 22.91
N ASN A 377 17.09 2.47 22.79
CA ASN A 377 17.67 1.15 22.66
C ASN A 377 17.29 0.66 21.28
N ASP A 378 18.25 0.11 20.53
CA ASP A 378 17.96 -0.29 19.16
C ASP A 378 17.26 -1.65 19.12
N LEU A 379 16.53 -1.86 18.03
CA LEU A 379 15.54 -2.93 17.90
C LEU A 379 15.93 -3.87 16.78
N ILE A 380 16.09 -5.17 17.06
CA ILE A 380 16.33 -6.22 16.04
C ILE A 380 15.39 -6.15 14.81
N LEU A 381 14.22 -5.52 14.94
CA LEU A 381 13.27 -5.29 13.84
C LEU A 381 12.91 -3.82 13.75
N SER A 382 13.22 -3.11 12.66
CA SER A 382 12.85 -1.70 12.48
C SER A 382 11.35 -1.48 12.26
N GLY A 383 10.76 -0.53 13.01
CA GLY A 383 9.34 -0.18 12.93
C GLY A 383 9.01 0.49 11.60
N HIS A 384 9.88 1.39 11.14
CA HIS A 384 9.79 2.00 9.81
C HIS A 384 9.76 0.90 8.73
N ALA A 385 10.73 -0.03 8.76
CA ALA A 385 10.80 -1.13 7.81
C ALA A 385 9.54 -2.03 7.81
N THR A 386 8.97 -2.31 8.99
CA THR A 386 7.74 -3.13 9.07
C THR A 386 6.53 -2.44 8.44
N VAL A 387 6.39 -1.11 8.59
CA VAL A 387 5.29 -0.37 7.97
C VAL A 387 5.49 -0.28 6.46
N THR A 388 6.66 0.16 6.02
CA THR A 388 6.93 0.34 4.59
C THR A 388 6.88 -0.96 3.82
N SER A 389 7.37 -2.07 4.39
CA SER A 389 7.26 -3.39 3.77
C SER A 389 5.82 -3.90 3.75
N SER A 390 5.02 -3.68 4.81
CA SER A 390 3.60 -4.11 4.84
C SER A 390 2.79 -3.40 3.75
N ILE A 391 2.96 -2.08 3.64
CA ILE A 391 2.31 -1.25 2.61
C ILE A 391 2.82 -1.67 1.22
N GLY A 392 4.14 -1.84 1.07
CA GLY A 392 4.80 -2.32 -0.13
C GLY A 392 4.20 -3.63 -0.65
N CYS A 393 4.09 -4.64 0.20
CA CYS A 393 3.44 -5.92 -0.12
C CYS A 393 1.97 -5.73 -0.54
N ALA A 394 1.23 -4.88 0.19
CA ALA A 394 -0.19 -4.67 -0.04
C ALA A 394 -0.48 -4.10 -1.43
N PHE A 395 0.15 -3.00 -1.83
CA PHE A 395 -0.19 -2.38 -3.12
C PHE A 395 0.49 -3.07 -4.32
N THR A 396 1.72 -3.58 -4.16
CA THR A 396 2.40 -4.31 -5.26
C THR A 396 1.66 -5.61 -5.61
N SER A 397 1.06 -6.27 -4.61
CA SER A 397 0.22 -7.45 -4.84
C SER A 397 -1.10 -7.14 -5.59
N VAL A 398 -1.59 -5.90 -5.55
CA VAL A 398 -2.72 -5.46 -6.39
C VAL A 398 -2.26 -5.10 -7.79
N ALA A 399 -1.16 -4.34 -7.90
CA ALA A 399 -0.62 -3.93 -9.19
C ALA A 399 -0.27 -5.13 -10.08
N SER A 400 0.17 -6.26 -9.51
CA SER A 400 0.44 -7.53 -10.22
C SER A 400 1.45 -7.44 -11.38
N ASP A 401 2.26 -6.38 -11.43
CA ASP A 401 3.33 -6.18 -12.40
C ASP A 401 4.69 -6.35 -11.72
N THR A 402 5.45 -7.34 -12.17
CA THR A 402 6.74 -7.69 -11.56
C THR A 402 7.78 -6.59 -11.74
N SER A 403 7.78 -5.89 -12.88
CA SER A 403 8.78 -4.84 -13.15
C SER A 403 8.54 -3.63 -12.24
N PHE A 404 7.27 -3.23 -12.10
CA PHE A 404 6.86 -2.20 -11.16
C PHE A 404 7.16 -2.60 -9.71
N SER A 405 6.88 -3.85 -9.33
CA SER A 405 7.17 -4.35 -7.99
C SER A 405 8.66 -4.28 -7.67
N ILE A 406 9.52 -4.71 -8.60
CA ILE A 406 10.99 -4.60 -8.45
C ILE A 406 11.40 -3.13 -8.27
N ALA A 407 10.86 -2.22 -9.09
CA ALA A 407 11.16 -0.79 -8.98
C ALA A 407 10.80 -0.23 -7.59
N VAL A 408 9.61 -0.53 -7.08
CA VAL A 408 9.18 -0.12 -5.74
C VAL A 408 10.12 -0.67 -4.67
N TRP A 409 10.42 -1.97 -4.70
CA TRP A 409 11.28 -2.59 -3.69
C TRP A 409 12.73 -2.10 -3.76
N THR A 410 13.23 -1.72 -4.93
CA THR A 410 14.53 -1.04 -5.07
C THR A 410 14.53 0.33 -4.36
N LEU A 411 13.45 1.12 -4.48
CA LEU A 411 13.35 2.41 -3.79
C LEU A 411 13.20 2.24 -2.26
N ILE A 412 12.47 1.22 -1.81
CA ILE A 412 12.38 0.86 -0.38
C ILE A 412 13.77 0.45 0.16
N ALA A 413 14.49 -0.40 -0.59
CA ALA A 413 15.85 -0.80 -0.23
C ALA A 413 16.83 0.39 -0.16
N LEU A 414 16.68 1.37 -1.07
CA LEU A 414 17.46 2.60 -1.04
C LEU A 414 17.16 3.41 0.22
N ASP A 415 15.88 3.58 0.58
CA ASP A 415 15.48 4.28 1.80
C ASP A 415 16.05 3.62 3.07
N TYR A 416 16.01 2.28 3.15
CA TYR A 416 16.61 1.53 4.26
C TYR A 416 18.13 1.71 4.34
N SER A 417 18.79 1.75 3.18
CA SER A 417 20.24 1.97 3.11
C SER A 417 20.62 3.38 3.60
N ILE A 418 19.80 4.39 3.29
CA ILE A 418 20.03 5.77 3.76
C ILE A 418 19.81 5.87 5.27
N GLU A 419 18.80 5.21 5.85
CA GLU A 419 18.61 5.21 7.31
C GLU A 419 19.76 4.52 8.06
N THR A 420 20.19 3.37 7.54
CA THR A 420 21.35 2.64 8.06
C THR A 420 22.59 3.53 8.04
N TYR A 421 22.83 4.21 6.91
CA TYR A 421 23.94 5.15 6.75
C TYR A 421 23.88 6.32 7.74
N GLN A 422 22.69 6.83 8.03
CA GLN A 422 22.51 7.95 8.96
C GLN A 422 22.75 7.59 10.42
N GLY A 423 22.87 6.29 10.71
CA GLY A 423 22.98 5.72 12.04
C GLY A 423 21.68 5.83 12.84
N LEU A 424 20.53 5.80 12.15
CA LEU A 424 19.22 5.81 12.80
C LEU A 424 18.80 4.42 13.26
N HIS A 425 19.27 3.38 12.57
CA HIS A 425 19.02 1.96 12.86
C HIS A 425 20.24 1.13 12.49
N TYR A 426 20.42 -0.03 13.13
CA TYR A 426 21.34 -1.03 12.60
C TYR A 426 20.85 -1.54 11.24
N SER A 427 21.79 -1.87 10.36
CA SER A 427 21.49 -2.47 9.06
C SER A 427 20.62 -3.71 9.19
N VAL A 428 20.92 -4.57 10.18
CA VAL A 428 20.18 -5.80 10.44
C VAL A 428 18.72 -5.52 10.77
N ASP A 429 18.43 -4.45 11.51
CA ASP A 429 17.08 -4.09 11.95
C ASP A 429 16.17 -3.77 10.76
N MET A 430 16.72 -3.01 9.81
CA MET A 430 16.04 -2.62 8.59
C MET A 430 15.73 -3.83 7.70
N TRP A 431 16.75 -4.64 7.41
CA TRP A 431 16.60 -5.79 6.51
C TRP A 431 15.78 -6.92 7.12
N LEU A 432 15.98 -7.22 8.41
CA LEU A 432 15.21 -8.25 9.10
C LEU A 432 13.75 -7.83 9.28
N GLY A 433 13.50 -6.56 9.63
CA GLY A 433 12.15 -5.99 9.66
C GLY A 433 11.42 -6.17 8.33
N CYS A 434 12.11 -5.94 7.21
CA CYS A 434 11.58 -6.19 5.87
C CYS A 434 11.27 -7.66 5.61
N ILE A 435 12.24 -8.55 5.85
CA ILE A 435 12.11 -10.00 5.58
C ILE A 435 10.98 -10.60 6.43
N VAL A 436 10.96 -10.33 7.73
CA VAL A 436 9.92 -10.84 8.64
C VAL A 436 8.54 -10.37 8.19
N THR A 437 8.40 -9.10 7.80
CA THR A 437 7.14 -8.57 7.29
C THR A 437 6.70 -9.27 6.00
N CYS A 438 7.61 -9.48 5.05
CA CYS A 438 7.33 -10.23 3.83
C CYS A 438 6.92 -11.69 4.13
N LEU A 439 7.55 -12.34 5.11
CA LEU A 439 7.16 -13.70 5.53
C LEU A 439 5.77 -13.71 6.17
N LEU A 440 5.50 -12.77 7.08
CA LEU A 440 4.18 -12.59 7.68
C LEU A 440 3.11 -12.38 6.62
N TRP A 441 3.37 -11.54 5.62
CA TRP A 441 2.47 -11.34 4.49
C TRP A 441 2.14 -12.65 3.74
N HIS A 442 3.09 -13.57 3.60
CA HIS A 442 2.78 -14.87 3.01
C HIS A 442 1.96 -15.75 3.95
N LEU A 443 2.26 -15.72 5.25
CA LEU A 443 1.55 -16.49 6.29
C LEU A 443 0.11 -16.02 6.47
N THR A 444 -0.15 -14.72 6.38
CA THR A 444 -1.47 -14.12 6.58
C THR A 444 -2.34 -14.10 5.33
N LYS A 445 -1.85 -14.60 4.19
CA LYS A 445 -2.59 -14.63 2.91
C LYS A 445 -3.96 -15.29 3.00
N GLY A 446 -4.09 -16.32 3.85
CA GLY A 446 -5.37 -17.01 4.07
C GLY A 446 -6.48 -16.13 4.66
N LEU A 447 -6.14 -14.99 5.27
CA LEU A 447 -7.11 -14.07 5.87
C LEU A 447 -7.96 -13.34 4.82
N GLU A 448 -7.50 -13.24 3.58
CA GLU A 448 -8.28 -12.61 2.49
C GLU A 448 -9.52 -13.40 2.08
N VAL A 449 -9.59 -14.69 2.46
CA VAL A 449 -10.66 -15.58 2.03
C VAL A 449 -11.97 -15.24 2.77
N PRO A 450 -13.09 -15.06 2.05
CA PRO A 450 -14.40 -14.87 2.68
C PRO A 450 -14.73 -16.02 3.62
N GLY A 451 -15.19 -15.68 4.83
CA GLY A 451 -15.65 -16.67 5.79
C GLY A 451 -16.90 -17.41 5.35
N ASP A 452 -17.19 -18.55 6.00
CA ASP A 452 -18.37 -19.37 5.71
C ASP A 452 -19.67 -18.57 5.87
N ALA A 453 -19.75 -17.70 6.88
CA ALA A 453 -20.91 -16.83 7.07
C ALA A 453 -21.16 -15.90 5.88
N GLU A 454 -20.10 -15.38 5.25
CA GLU A 454 -20.19 -14.50 4.09
C GLU A 454 -20.55 -15.28 2.83
N ARG A 455 -20.04 -16.51 2.68
CA ARG A 455 -20.46 -17.44 1.61
C ARG A 455 -21.94 -17.82 1.74
N ILE A 456 -22.39 -18.15 2.94
CA ILE A 456 -23.78 -18.52 3.23
C ILE A 456 -24.71 -17.31 3.04
N ARG A 457 -24.34 -16.11 3.52
CA ARG A 457 -25.11 -14.89 3.27
C ARG A 457 -25.15 -14.55 1.78
N SER A 458 -24.03 -14.70 1.07
CA SER A 458 -23.99 -14.49 -0.38
C SER A 458 -24.88 -15.49 -1.13
N ALA A 459 -24.97 -16.73 -0.67
CA ALA A 459 -25.87 -17.74 -1.23
C ALA A 459 -27.35 -17.45 -0.88
N LYS A 460 -27.66 -17.10 0.36
CA LYS A 460 -29.03 -16.79 0.81
C LYS A 460 -29.58 -15.52 0.15
N ASN A 461 -28.75 -14.49 0.03
CA ASN A 461 -29.11 -13.24 -0.67
C ASN A 461 -29.19 -13.42 -2.19
N ARG A 462 -28.70 -14.53 -2.78
CA ARG A 462 -29.07 -14.85 -4.18
C ARG A 462 -30.53 -15.32 -4.28
N GLY A 463 -31.10 -15.90 -3.21
CA GLY A 463 -32.48 -16.39 -3.21
C GLY A 463 -33.52 -15.39 -2.70
N SER A 464 -33.17 -14.50 -1.77
CA SER A 464 -34.14 -13.61 -1.10
C SER A 464 -34.31 -12.22 -1.73
N ASP A 465 -33.42 -11.81 -2.64
CA ASP A 465 -33.41 -10.47 -3.24
C ASP A 465 -34.50 -10.26 -4.33
N ALA A 466 -35.36 -11.25 -4.56
CA ALA A 466 -36.48 -11.15 -5.52
C ALA A 466 -37.67 -10.30 -5.02
N ILE A 467 -37.72 -9.96 -3.72
CA ILE A 467 -38.90 -9.31 -3.13
C ILE A 467 -38.44 -8.26 -2.09
N GLN A 468 -37.90 -7.14 -2.56
CA GLN A 468 -37.89 -5.94 -1.71
C GLN A 468 -38.01 -4.68 -2.56
N THR A 469 -39.15 -4.02 -2.40
CA THR A 469 -39.52 -2.76 -3.03
C THR A 469 -38.65 -1.61 -2.53
N HIS A 470 -38.40 -0.72 -3.47
CA HIS A 470 -37.33 0.24 -3.51
C HIS A 470 -37.78 1.54 -2.83
N ASP A 471 -37.36 1.80 -1.60
CA ASP A 471 -37.68 3.06 -0.91
C ASP A 471 -36.56 4.11 -0.95
N HIS A 472 -37.01 5.34 -0.77
CA HIS A 472 -36.65 6.55 -1.52
C HIS A 472 -35.43 7.35 -0.98
N GLU A 473 -34.45 6.70 -0.36
CA GLU A 473 -33.44 7.38 0.48
C GLU A 473 -32.06 7.52 -0.21
N THR A 474 -32.00 8.21 -1.35
CA THR A 474 -30.76 8.34 -2.16
C THR A 474 -30.40 9.76 -2.62
N GLN A 475 -30.94 10.81 -2.00
CA GLN A 475 -30.40 12.14 -2.27
C GLN A 475 -29.17 12.43 -1.39
N LEU A 476 -28.13 12.99 -2.01
CA LEU A 476 -26.94 13.47 -1.32
C LEU A 476 -27.31 14.73 -0.52
N ASN A 477 -27.95 14.54 0.64
CA ASN A 477 -28.29 15.64 1.54
C ASN A 477 -26.99 16.21 2.15
N THR A 478 -26.94 17.54 2.33
CA THR A 478 -25.91 18.26 3.08
C THR A 478 -25.57 17.58 4.40
N GLY A 479 -26.55 17.02 5.12
CA GLY A 479 -26.30 16.29 6.37
C GLY A 479 -25.38 15.06 6.19
N VAL A 480 -25.52 14.33 5.09
CA VAL A 480 -24.64 13.19 4.80
C VAL A 480 -23.25 13.66 4.36
N LEU A 481 -23.19 14.74 3.57
CA LEU A 481 -21.93 15.34 3.15
C LEU A 481 -21.10 15.76 4.38
N VAL A 482 -21.72 16.49 5.32
CA VAL A 482 -21.09 16.91 6.58
C VAL A 482 -20.66 15.70 7.41
N ARG A 483 -21.53 14.69 7.55
CA ARG A 483 -21.23 13.48 8.32
C ARG A 483 -19.98 12.76 7.81
N TYR A 484 -19.77 12.70 6.50
CA TYR A 484 -18.59 12.07 5.88
C TYR A 484 -17.37 13.00 5.79
N ALA A 485 -17.57 14.32 5.73
CA ALA A 485 -16.49 15.30 5.72
C ALA A 485 -15.85 15.49 7.10
N LEU A 486 -16.62 15.34 8.18
CA LEU A 486 -16.16 15.61 9.53
C LEU A 486 -14.99 14.70 9.99
N PRO A 487 -15.04 13.36 9.85
CA PRO A 487 -13.93 12.49 10.26
C PRO A 487 -12.56 12.80 9.60
N PRO A 488 -12.45 13.00 8.27
CA PRO A 488 -11.19 13.36 7.62
C PRO A 488 -10.77 14.81 7.89
N ALA A 489 -11.72 15.73 8.12
CA ALA A 489 -11.40 17.10 8.55
C ALA A 489 -10.77 17.13 9.95
N ILE A 490 -11.33 16.37 10.90
CA ILE A 490 -10.73 16.17 12.22
C ILE A 490 -9.33 15.56 12.07
N GLY A 491 -9.17 14.55 11.21
CA GLY A 491 -7.86 13.96 10.95
C GLY A 491 -6.84 14.96 10.39
N PHE A 492 -7.25 15.80 9.44
CA PHE A 492 -6.42 16.89 8.92
C PHE A 492 -6.00 17.86 10.03
N VAL A 493 -6.92 18.29 10.90
CA VAL A 493 -6.61 19.20 12.02
C VAL A 493 -5.63 18.55 13.00
N ILE A 494 -5.80 17.26 13.32
CA ILE A 494 -4.86 16.52 14.18
C ILE A 494 -3.45 16.51 13.57
N LEU A 495 -3.33 16.26 12.27
CA LEU A 495 -2.02 16.17 11.63
C LEU A 495 -1.38 17.54 11.36
N ALA A 496 -2.16 18.56 11.02
CA ALA A 496 -1.67 19.86 10.59
C ALA A 496 -1.51 20.90 11.71
N ALA A 497 -2.37 20.84 12.74
CA ALA A 497 -2.45 21.89 13.76
C ALA A 497 -2.15 21.40 15.17
N VAL A 498 -2.40 20.12 15.48
CA VAL A 498 -2.15 19.59 16.82
C VAL A 498 -0.64 19.34 17.02
N PRO A 499 -0.04 19.88 18.09
CA PRO A 499 1.34 19.61 18.45
C PRO A 499 1.62 18.12 18.55
N GLU A 500 2.76 17.67 18.04
CA GLU A 500 3.13 16.26 17.98
C GLU A 500 2.97 15.58 19.34
N ALA A 501 3.45 16.22 20.41
CA ALA A 501 3.43 15.72 21.79
C ALA A 501 2.06 15.28 22.33
N ILE A 502 0.94 15.74 21.77
CA ILE A 502 -0.40 15.39 22.26
C ILE A 502 -1.22 14.55 21.28
N ARG A 503 -0.68 14.20 20.10
CA ARG A 503 -1.44 13.47 19.05
C ARG A 503 -1.94 12.10 19.50
N ASN A 504 -1.18 11.38 20.33
CA ASN A 504 -1.60 10.07 20.85
C ASN A 504 -2.87 10.16 21.71
N TYR A 505 -3.07 11.23 22.47
CA TYR A 505 -4.30 11.40 23.25
C TYR A 505 -5.52 11.55 22.33
N PHE A 506 -5.37 12.32 21.25
CA PHE A 506 -6.40 12.40 20.22
C PHE A 506 -6.62 11.06 19.53
N LEU A 507 -5.57 10.28 19.30
CA LEU A 507 -5.68 8.97 18.69
C LEU A 507 -6.45 7.98 19.60
N VAL A 508 -6.15 7.96 20.89
CA VAL A 508 -6.90 7.16 21.88
C VAL A 508 -8.36 7.58 21.92
N GLY A 509 -8.64 8.89 21.97
CA GLY A 509 -10.00 9.42 21.93
C GLY A 509 -10.74 9.06 20.65
N TYR A 510 -10.08 9.15 19.48
CA TYR A 510 -10.64 8.78 18.18
C TYR A 510 -10.95 7.29 18.13
N THR A 511 -10.03 6.44 18.60
CA THR A 511 -10.22 4.99 18.67
C THR A 511 -11.38 4.62 19.59
N ALA A 512 -11.48 5.25 20.76
CA ALA A 512 -12.60 5.04 21.67
C ALA A 512 -13.93 5.43 21.02
N ALA A 513 -13.98 6.60 20.36
CA ALA A 513 -15.17 7.05 19.63
C ALA A 513 -15.55 6.09 18.49
N ALA A 514 -14.57 5.64 17.70
CA ALA A 514 -14.79 4.65 16.64
C ALA A 514 -15.30 3.32 17.20
N GLY A 515 -14.75 2.87 18.35
CA GLY A 515 -15.20 1.67 19.06
C GLY A 515 -16.63 1.78 19.57
N VAL A 516 -17.02 2.92 20.15
CA VAL A 516 -18.40 3.19 20.59
C VAL A 516 -19.36 3.19 19.41
N ILE A 517 -19.01 3.83 18.29
CA ILE A 517 -19.85 3.86 17.09
C ILE A 517 -19.97 2.44 16.50
N LEU A 518 -18.87 1.67 16.46
CA LEU A 518 -18.89 0.28 16.00
C LEU A 518 -19.80 -0.59 16.89
N PHE A 519 -19.72 -0.44 18.21
CA PHE A 519 -20.53 -1.21 19.16
C PHE A 519 -22.02 -0.86 19.07
N THR A 520 -22.35 0.43 18.92
CA THR A 520 -23.73 0.91 18.91
C THR A 520 -24.42 0.74 17.56
N SER A 521 -23.70 0.97 16.46
CA SER A 521 -24.27 0.99 15.10
C SER A 521 -23.96 -0.27 14.30
N GLY A 522 -23.11 -1.16 14.80
CA GLY A 522 -22.56 -2.28 14.04
C GLY A 522 -21.63 -1.82 12.91
N PHE A 523 -21.22 -2.77 12.06
CA PHE A 523 -20.30 -2.49 10.97
C PHE A 523 -21.02 -1.90 9.73
N THR A 524 -21.19 -0.58 9.70
CA THR A 524 -21.78 0.15 8.56
C THR A 524 -20.71 0.75 7.63
N ASN A 525 -21.09 1.19 6.42
CA ASN A 525 -20.17 1.92 5.52
C ASN A 525 -19.61 3.20 6.18
N TYR A 526 -20.38 3.81 7.09
CA TYR A 526 -19.91 4.97 7.84
C TYR A 526 -18.83 4.58 8.86
N VAL A 527 -18.99 3.45 9.55
CA VAL A 527 -17.96 2.93 10.45
C VAL A 527 -16.69 2.57 9.69
N GLN A 528 -16.82 1.95 8.51
CA GLN A 528 -15.67 1.72 7.63
C GLN A 528 -14.94 3.02 7.27
N HIS A 529 -15.67 4.09 6.95
CA HIS A 529 -15.09 5.41 6.68
C HIS A 529 -14.36 5.99 7.90
N ILE A 530 -14.97 5.91 9.10
CA ILE A 530 -14.33 6.33 10.35
C ILE A 530 -13.04 5.55 10.62
N LEU A 531 -13.07 4.23 10.45
CA LEU A 531 -11.89 3.37 10.65
C LEU A 531 -10.78 3.68 9.64
N LEU A 532 -11.13 4.01 8.40
CA LEU A 532 -10.17 4.49 7.41
C LEU A 532 -9.56 5.85 7.80
N CYS A 533 -10.38 6.77 8.31
CA CYS A 533 -9.90 8.05 8.82
C CYS A 533 -9.00 7.86 10.05
N LEU A 534 -9.35 6.95 10.97
CA LEU A 534 -8.52 6.57 12.10
C LEU A 534 -7.18 6.01 11.65
N LEU A 535 -7.18 5.12 10.65
CA LEU A 535 -5.95 4.59 10.07
C LEU A 535 -5.11 5.70 9.43
N TYR A 536 -5.73 6.63 8.69
CA TYR A 536 -5.06 7.80 8.12
C TYR A 536 -4.36 8.66 9.19
N VAL A 537 -5.06 8.98 10.28
CA VAL A 537 -4.49 9.75 11.40
C VAL A 537 -3.38 8.98 12.10
N THR A 538 -3.57 7.68 12.32
CA THR A 538 -2.57 6.79 12.92
C THR A 538 -1.30 6.80 12.08
N LEU A 539 -1.43 6.52 10.78
CA LEU A 539 -0.29 6.48 9.87
C LEU A 539 0.40 7.83 9.78
N GLY A 540 -0.33 8.95 9.65
CA GLY A 540 0.29 10.28 9.62
C GLY A 540 0.87 10.77 10.95
N THR A 541 0.58 10.09 12.06
CA THR A 541 1.19 10.40 13.38
C THR A 541 2.50 9.65 13.57
N TYR A 542 2.61 8.42 13.04
CA TYR A 542 3.75 7.53 13.23
C TYR A 542 4.66 7.38 11.99
N LEU A 543 4.29 7.96 10.85
CA LEU A 543 5.09 8.12 9.63
C LEU A 543 5.31 9.62 9.41
#